data_AF-A0A2D0RFY8-F1
#
_entry.id   AF-A0A2D0RFY8-F1
#
_cell.length_a   1.000
_cell.length_b   1.000
_cell.length_c   1.000
_cell.angle_alpha   90.00
_cell.angle_beta   90.00
_cell.angle_gamma   90.00
#
_symmetry.space_group_name_H-M   'P 1'
#
loop_
_entity.id
_entity.type
_entity.pdbx_description
1 polymer ?
#
loop_
_entity_poly.entity_id
_entity_poly.type
_entity_poly.pdbx_seq_one_letter_code
_entity_poly.pdbx_strand_id
1 'polypeptide(L)'
;MTFYRHSGPRSYTSSIMTERFNCFYCRDDLHGKKYIQKDEKHVCVRCFDKLCANTCAECRRPIGADAKELTHKNRHWHEDCFRCAKCYKPLANESFATKDDGKIMCGKCGAREDSPRCQGCYKVIMPGSQNVEYKHKVWHEECFICFECKQPIRSQSFLPKGDEFYCSACHEKKFAKNCARCKEPITSGGINYQDKPWHSECFVCNTCKKPLAGARFTAHEDDFYCVDCYKTSVAKKCSGCQNPITGFGRGTNVVNYEDHTWHEYCFNCKKCSLSLAHKRFVLHEENIYCPDCAKKL
;
A
#
# COMPACT_ATOMS: atom_id res chain seq x y z
N MET A 1 -0.69 -39.33 -10.24
CA MET A 1 -1.98 -39.83 -9.74
C MET A 1 -2.47 -40.87 -10.72
N THR A 2 -2.42 -42.12 -10.30
CA THR A 2 -2.64 -43.30 -11.14
C THR A 2 -4.14 -43.44 -11.42
N PHE A 3 -4.54 -43.28 -12.69
CA PHE A 3 -5.84 -43.77 -13.12
C PHE A 3 -5.77 -45.28 -13.14
N TYR A 4 -6.71 -45.93 -12.46
CA TYR A 4 -7.03 -47.29 -12.82
C TYR A 4 -7.75 -47.21 -14.17
N ARG A 5 -7.02 -47.46 -15.27
CA ARG A 5 -7.64 -48.17 -16.38
C ARG A 5 -8.05 -49.50 -15.77
N HIS A 6 -9.31 -49.61 -15.34
CA HIS A 6 -9.85 -50.91 -15.05
C HIS A 6 -9.96 -51.66 -16.39
N SER A 7 -8.90 -52.36 -16.73
CA SER A 7 -9.02 -53.72 -17.22
C SER A 7 -9.39 -54.62 -16.03
N GLY A 8 -10.63 -54.52 -15.52
CA GLY A 8 -11.17 -55.33 -14.39
C GLY A 8 -10.75 -54.88 -12.98
N PRO A 9 -11.44 -55.32 -11.89
CA PRO A 9 -12.24 -56.53 -11.75
C PRO A 9 -13.74 -56.24 -11.52
N ARG A 10 -14.51 -56.31 -12.60
CA ARG A 10 -15.96 -56.57 -12.73
C ARG A 10 -16.23 -56.42 -14.22
N SER A 11 -15.48 -57.19 -15.01
CA SER A 11 -15.70 -57.31 -16.43
C SER A 11 -17.12 -57.81 -16.60
N TYR A 12 -18.01 -56.97 -17.12
CA TYR A 12 -19.20 -57.50 -17.78
C TYR A 12 -18.65 -58.39 -18.89
N THR A 13 -18.62 -59.69 -18.64
CA THR A 13 -18.20 -60.68 -19.62
C THR A 13 -19.31 -60.77 -20.65
N SER A 14 -19.11 -60.06 -21.76
CA SER A 14 -19.94 -60.24 -22.95
C SER A 14 -19.61 -61.60 -23.54
N SER A 15 -20.37 -62.63 -23.19
CA SER A 15 -20.27 -63.98 -23.73
C SER A 15 -21.56 -64.35 -24.46
N ILE A 16 -21.45 -65.24 -25.45
CA ILE A 16 -22.58 -65.91 -26.10
C ILE A 16 -22.70 -67.27 -25.42
N MET A 17 -23.82 -67.57 -24.76
CA MET A 17 -23.95 -68.76 -23.91
C MET A 17 -24.90 -69.83 -24.44
N THR A 18 -24.53 -71.08 -24.10
CA THR A 18 -25.07 -72.35 -24.60
C THR A 18 -26.03 -73.04 -23.62
N GLU A 19 -26.27 -72.50 -22.42
CA GLU A 19 -27.24 -73.00 -21.42
C GLU A 19 -28.38 -71.99 -21.17
N ARG A 20 -29.58 -72.47 -20.81
CA ARG A 20 -30.81 -71.65 -20.67
C ARG A 20 -30.80 -70.83 -19.37
N PHE A 21 -30.45 -69.55 -19.46
CA PHE A 21 -30.64 -68.57 -18.39
C PHE A 21 -31.59 -67.44 -18.84
N ASN A 22 -32.48 -67.03 -17.95
CA ASN A 22 -33.39 -65.91 -18.17
C ASN A 22 -32.82 -64.61 -17.55
N CYS A 23 -33.13 -63.47 -18.15
CA CYS A 23 -32.81 -62.17 -17.57
C CYS A 23 -33.43 -62.04 -16.17
N PHE A 24 -32.64 -61.64 -15.18
CA PHE A 24 -33.08 -61.49 -13.80
C PHE A 24 -34.28 -60.53 -13.66
N TYR A 25 -34.34 -59.46 -14.46
CA TYR A 25 -35.38 -58.43 -14.34
C TYR A 25 -36.60 -58.68 -15.22
N CYS A 26 -36.41 -58.91 -16.52
CA CYS A 26 -37.53 -59.05 -17.47
C CYS A 26 -37.88 -60.50 -17.79
N ARG A 27 -37.11 -61.48 -17.28
CA ARG A 27 -37.26 -62.91 -17.55
C ARG A 27 -37.14 -63.33 -19.02
N ASP A 28 -36.72 -62.42 -19.91
CA ASP A 28 -36.42 -62.73 -21.31
C ASP A 28 -35.32 -63.82 -21.40
N ASP A 29 -35.50 -64.77 -22.30
CA ASP A 29 -34.49 -65.79 -22.61
C ASP A 29 -33.21 -65.13 -23.17
N LEU A 30 -32.07 -65.41 -22.54
CA LEU A 30 -30.75 -64.88 -22.89
C LEU A 30 -29.96 -65.82 -23.82
N HIS A 31 -30.50 -67.00 -24.15
CA HIS A 31 -29.81 -67.96 -25.01
C HIS A 31 -29.42 -67.34 -26.37
N GLY A 32 -28.14 -67.45 -26.74
CA GLY A 32 -27.61 -66.85 -27.98
C GLY A 32 -27.61 -65.30 -28.02
N LYS A 33 -27.98 -64.62 -26.93
CA LYS A 33 -28.01 -63.14 -26.86
C LYS A 33 -26.89 -62.63 -25.96
N LYS A 34 -26.44 -61.39 -26.23
CA LYS A 34 -25.56 -60.67 -25.31
C LYS A 34 -26.26 -60.43 -23.97
N TYR A 35 -25.55 -60.68 -22.89
CA TYR A 35 -25.99 -60.40 -21.52
C TYR A 35 -24.84 -59.86 -20.69
N ILE A 36 -25.17 -59.30 -19.53
CA ILE A 36 -24.26 -58.75 -18.54
C ILE A 36 -24.41 -59.57 -17.27
N GLN A 37 -23.29 -60.05 -16.72
CA GLN A 37 -23.27 -60.66 -15.39
C GLN A 37 -22.85 -59.61 -14.35
N LYS A 38 -23.70 -59.35 -13.35
CA LYS A 38 -23.44 -58.42 -12.25
C LYS A 38 -23.96 -59.02 -10.94
N ASP A 39 -23.09 -59.15 -9.94
CA ASP A 39 -23.41 -59.74 -8.63
C ASP A 39 -24.13 -61.11 -8.78
N GLU A 40 -23.54 -62.01 -9.58
CA GLU A 40 -24.08 -63.35 -9.93
C GLU A 40 -25.40 -63.37 -10.70
N LYS A 41 -25.99 -62.21 -11.02
CA LYS A 41 -27.22 -62.09 -11.81
C LYS A 41 -26.93 -61.88 -13.28
N HIS A 42 -27.68 -62.58 -14.13
CA HIS A 42 -27.63 -62.46 -15.59
C HIS A 42 -28.68 -61.46 -16.06
N VAL A 43 -28.27 -60.41 -16.77
CA VAL A 43 -29.13 -59.28 -17.14
C VAL A 43 -29.00 -58.99 -18.63
N CYS A 44 -30.11 -58.88 -19.36
CA CYS A 44 -30.05 -58.46 -20.77
C CYS A 44 -29.55 -57.01 -20.90
N VAL A 45 -28.92 -56.66 -22.02
CA VAL A 45 -28.39 -55.30 -22.28
C VAL A 45 -29.43 -54.21 -22.02
N ARG A 46 -30.67 -54.42 -22.49
CA ARG A 46 -31.78 -53.47 -22.29
C ARG A 46 -32.11 -53.23 -20.81
N CYS A 47 -32.09 -54.27 -19.98
CA CYS A 47 -32.34 -54.12 -18.54
C CYS A 47 -31.12 -53.53 -17.83
N PHE A 48 -29.92 -53.86 -18.28
CA PHE A 48 -28.70 -53.27 -17.74
C PHE A 48 -28.68 -51.75 -17.96
N ASP A 49 -28.88 -51.31 -19.21
CA ASP A 49 -28.84 -49.89 -19.57
C ASP A 49 -29.90 -49.07 -18.83
N LYS A 50 -31.04 -49.68 -18.49
CA LYS A 50 -32.15 -49.02 -17.80
C LYS A 50 -32.04 -49.04 -16.27
N LEU A 51 -31.55 -50.14 -15.70
CA LEU A 51 -31.68 -50.41 -14.26
C LEU A 51 -30.35 -50.48 -13.52
N CYS A 52 -29.23 -50.62 -14.24
CA CYS A 52 -27.93 -50.95 -13.65
C CYS A 52 -26.77 -50.09 -14.13
N ALA A 53 -26.88 -49.48 -15.30
CA ALA A 53 -25.83 -48.66 -15.90
C ALA A 53 -25.56 -47.40 -15.06
N ASN A 54 -24.28 -47.05 -14.95
CA ASN A 54 -23.89 -45.80 -14.30
C ASN A 54 -24.30 -44.62 -15.18
N THR A 55 -24.61 -43.49 -14.55
CA THR A 55 -24.97 -42.27 -15.27
C THR A 55 -23.72 -41.44 -15.52
N CYS A 56 -23.48 -41.04 -16.78
CA CYS A 56 -22.37 -40.17 -17.12
C CYS A 56 -22.51 -38.79 -16.45
N ALA A 57 -21.48 -38.38 -15.71
CA ALA A 57 -21.48 -37.12 -14.97
C ALA A 57 -21.52 -35.87 -15.86
N GLU A 58 -21.09 -35.97 -17.12
CA GLU A 58 -21.10 -34.88 -18.10
C GLU A 58 -22.44 -34.80 -18.85
N CYS A 59 -22.80 -35.85 -19.60
CA CYS A 59 -23.98 -35.81 -20.48
C CYS A 59 -25.28 -36.31 -19.85
N ARG A 60 -25.22 -36.82 -18.61
CA ARG A 60 -26.35 -37.36 -17.83
C ARG A 60 -27.07 -38.57 -18.47
N ARG A 61 -26.45 -39.22 -19.46
CA ARG A 61 -26.98 -40.44 -20.10
C ARG A 61 -26.38 -41.70 -19.45
N PRO A 62 -27.09 -42.83 -19.43
CA PRO A 62 -26.55 -44.10 -18.96
C PRO A 62 -25.38 -44.55 -19.85
N ILE A 63 -24.32 -45.05 -19.21
CA ILE A 63 -23.14 -45.61 -19.88
C ILE A 63 -23.46 -47.07 -20.20
N GLY A 64 -23.72 -47.34 -21.47
CA GLY A 64 -24.18 -48.66 -21.91
C GLY A 64 -23.14 -49.77 -21.68
N ALA A 65 -23.60 -51.02 -21.65
CA ALA A 65 -22.74 -52.18 -21.36
C ALA A 65 -21.54 -52.35 -22.32
N ASP A 66 -21.71 -51.94 -23.59
CA ASP A 66 -20.67 -52.01 -24.62
C ASP A 66 -19.75 -50.77 -24.64
N ALA A 67 -20.00 -49.75 -23.81
CA ALA A 67 -19.21 -48.52 -23.77
C ALA A 67 -18.05 -48.61 -22.78
N LYS A 68 -16.92 -47.99 -23.15
CA LYS A 68 -15.80 -47.80 -22.23
C LYS A 68 -16.16 -46.75 -21.19
N GLU A 69 -16.23 -47.19 -19.94
CA GLU A 69 -16.46 -46.34 -18.76
C GLU A 69 -15.13 -45.89 -18.15
N LEU A 70 -15.05 -44.59 -17.83
CA LEU A 70 -13.99 -44.02 -17.02
C LEU A 70 -14.55 -43.60 -15.66
N THR A 71 -13.82 -43.92 -14.59
CA THR A 71 -14.29 -43.69 -13.21
C THR A 71 -13.26 -42.91 -12.39
N HIS A 72 -13.73 -41.87 -11.68
CA HIS A 72 -12.90 -41.07 -10.77
C HIS A 72 -13.76 -40.50 -9.64
N LYS A 73 -13.32 -40.62 -8.37
CA LYS A 73 -14.02 -40.13 -7.17
C LYS A 73 -15.53 -40.49 -7.16
N ASN A 74 -15.85 -41.75 -7.45
CA ASN A 74 -17.22 -42.27 -7.50
C ASN A 74 -18.14 -41.57 -8.53
N ARG A 75 -17.55 -41.03 -9.60
CA ARG A 75 -18.26 -40.52 -10.77
C ARG A 75 -17.81 -41.29 -12.00
N HIS A 76 -18.71 -41.37 -12.98
CA HIS A 76 -18.54 -42.16 -14.19
C HIS A 76 -18.70 -41.29 -15.43
N TRP A 77 -17.92 -41.56 -16.46
CA TRP A 77 -17.98 -40.86 -17.75
C TRP A 77 -17.85 -41.84 -18.90
N HIS A 78 -18.49 -41.53 -20.03
CA HIS A 78 -18.06 -42.08 -21.31
C HIS A 78 -16.62 -41.65 -21.60
N GLU A 79 -15.85 -42.47 -22.32
CA GLU A 79 -14.50 -42.12 -22.79
C GLU A 79 -14.46 -40.72 -23.45
N ASP A 80 -15.40 -40.43 -24.35
CA ASP A 80 -15.50 -39.14 -25.05
C ASP A 80 -16.00 -37.97 -24.18
N CYS A 81 -16.69 -38.29 -23.08
CA CYS A 81 -17.18 -37.30 -22.12
C CYS A 81 -16.13 -36.94 -21.08
N PHE A 82 -15.05 -37.72 -20.98
CA PHE A 82 -13.97 -37.48 -20.03
C PHE A 82 -12.95 -36.48 -20.59
N ARG A 83 -13.36 -35.21 -20.66
CA ARG A 83 -12.64 -34.13 -21.31
C ARG A 83 -12.65 -32.85 -20.48
N CYS A 84 -11.69 -31.97 -20.73
CA CYS A 84 -11.59 -30.69 -20.04
C CYS A 84 -12.85 -29.83 -20.31
N ALA A 85 -13.51 -29.35 -19.26
CA ALA A 85 -14.73 -28.53 -19.40
C ALA A 85 -14.53 -27.21 -20.15
N LYS A 86 -13.27 -26.73 -20.29
CA LYS A 86 -12.94 -25.46 -20.96
C LYS A 86 -12.41 -25.59 -22.37
N CYS A 87 -11.53 -26.56 -22.62
CA CYS A 87 -10.90 -26.73 -23.93
C CYS A 87 -11.28 -28.03 -24.64
N TYR A 88 -12.14 -28.86 -24.02
CA TYR A 88 -12.63 -30.13 -24.57
C TYR A 88 -11.55 -31.17 -24.91
N LYS A 89 -10.29 -30.94 -24.53
CA LYS A 89 -9.21 -31.92 -24.68
C LYS A 89 -9.55 -33.19 -23.88
N PRO A 90 -9.45 -34.40 -24.46
CA PRO A 90 -9.59 -35.65 -23.72
C PRO A 90 -8.59 -35.75 -22.56
N LEU A 91 -9.03 -36.23 -21.41
CA LEU A 91 -8.23 -36.25 -20.17
C LEU A 91 -7.80 -37.65 -19.72
N ALA A 92 -8.20 -38.71 -20.45
CA ALA A 92 -8.00 -40.09 -20.03
C ALA A 92 -6.52 -40.47 -19.76
N ASN A 93 -5.58 -39.80 -20.44
CA ASN A 93 -4.13 -40.02 -20.28
C ASN A 93 -3.39 -38.74 -19.86
N GLU A 94 -4.09 -37.75 -19.32
CA GLU A 94 -3.52 -36.43 -18.99
C GLU A 94 -3.71 -36.11 -17.50
N SER A 95 -2.89 -35.19 -16.97
CA SER A 95 -3.14 -34.64 -15.64
C SER A 95 -4.34 -33.69 -15.66
N PHE A 96 -5.21 -33.83 -14.67
CA PHE A 96 -6.37 -32.98 -14.50
C PHE A 96 -6.68 -32.71 -13.03
N ALA A 97 -7.49 -31.67 -12.80
CA ALA A 97 -8.06 -31.33 -11.51
C ALA A 97 -9.59 -31.45 -11.56
N THR A 98 -10.20 -31.86 -10.45
CA THR A 98 -11.65 -31.81 -10.25
C THR A 98 -11.99 -30.56 -9.45
N LYS A 99 -12.88 -29.72 -9.96
CA LYS A 99 -13.39 -28.52 -9.27
C LYS A 99 -14.56 -28.88 -8.35
N ASP A 100 -14.95 -27.97 -7.45
CA ASP A 100 -15.99 -28.22 -6.43
C ASP A 100 -17.38 -28.47 -7.03
N ASP A 101 -17.67 -27.89 -8.19
CA ASP A 101 -18.88 -28.17 -8.98
C ASP A 101 -18.84 -29.54 -9.69
N GLY A 102 -17.73 -30.28 -9.52
CA GLY A 102 -17.49 -31.59 -10.09
C GLY A 102 -17.06 -31.58 -11.55
N LYS A 103 -16.77 -30.40 -12.14
CA LYS A 103 -16.16 -30.32 -13.47
C LYS A 103 -14.70 -30.77 -13.43
N ILE A 104 -14.26 -31.41 -14.51
CA ILE A 104 -12.87 -31.83 -14.68
C ILE A 104 -12.15 -30.89 -15.66
N MET A 105 -10.93 -30.48 -15.30
CA MET A 105 -10.16 -29.46 -16.02
C MET A 105 -8.73 -29.95 -16.23
N CYS A 106 -8.19 -29.80 -17.44
CA CYS A 106 -6.78 -30.12 -17.68
C CYS A 106 -5.87 -29.23 -16.81
N GLY A 107 -4.66 -29.70 -16.49
CA GLY A 107 -3.72 -28.92 -15.67
C GLY A 107 -3.49 -27.49 -16.16
N LYS A 108 -3.40 -27.27 -17.48
CA LYS A 108 -3.23 -25.93 -18.08
C LYS A 108 -4.43 -25.02 -17.85
N CYS A 109 -5.66 -25.53 -18.00
CA CYS A 109 -6.88 -24.75 -17.81
C CYS A 109 -7.15 -24.50 -16.33
N GLY A 110 -6.91 -25.49 -15.46
CA GLY A 110 -7.03 -25.34 -14.01
C GLY A 110 -6.07 -24.27 -13.47
N ALA A 111 -4.78 -24.38 -13.80
CA ALA A 111 -3.79 -23.41 -13.37
C ALA A 111 -4.12 -21.98 -13.80
N ARG A 112 -4.60 -21.78 -15.04
CA ARG A 112 -5.02 -20.46 -15.55
C ARG A 112 -6.23 -19.87 -14.83
N GLU A 113 -7.16 -20.72 -14.37
CA GLU A 113 -8.35 -20.29 -13.63
C GLU A 113 -7.94 -19.70 -12.27
N ASP A 114 -7.00 -20.37 -11.60
CA ASP A 114 -6.56 -20.05 -10.25
C ASP A 114 -5.40 -19.03 -10.23
N SER A 115 -4.91 -18.61 -11.41
CA SER A 115 -3.81 -17.66 -11.52
C SER A 115 -4.25 -16.26 -11.11
N PRO A 116 -3.39 -15.50 -10.39
CA PRO A 116 -3.73 -14.16 -9.95
C PRO A 116 -3.91 -13.22 -11.15
N ARG A 117 -4.84 -12.27 -11.02
CA ARG A 117 -5.20 -11.33 -12.08
C ARG A 117 -4.72 -9.94 -11.74
N CYS A 118 -4.10 -9.29 -12.72
CA CYS A 118 -3.69 -7.91 -12.62
C CYS A 118 -4.92 -7.02 -12.37
N GLN A 119 -4.88 -6.22 -11.30
CA GLN A 119 -5.97 -5.32 -10.96
C GLN A 119 -6.14 -4.18 -11.99
N GLY A 120 -5.09 -3.83 -12.72
CA GLY A 120 -5.13 -2.77 -13.73
C GLY A 120 -5.80 -3.19 -15.05
N CYS A 121 -5.48 -4.39 -15.55
CA CYS A 121 -5.95 -4.84 -16.87
C CYS A 121 -6.81 -6.13 -16.84
N TYR A 122 -7.01 -6.72 -15.65
CA TYR A 122 -7.78 -7.95 -15.40
C TYR A 122 -7.27 -9.23 -16.11
N LYS A 123 -6.12 -9.15 -16.78
CA LYS A 123 -5.45 -10.30 -17.40
C LYS A 123 -4.65 -11.08 -16.33
N VAL A 124 -4.45 -12.36 -16.60
CA VAL A 124 -3.67 -13.26 -15.74
C VAL A 124 -2.21 -12.79 -15.68
N ILE A 125 -1.63 -12.83 -14.48
CA ILE A 125 -0.19 -12.70 -14.27
C ILE A 125 0.44 -14.08 -14.42
N MET A 126 1.39 -14.21 -15.35
CA MET A 126 2.01 -15.49 -15.67
C MET A 126 2.95 -15.91 -14.53
N PRO A 127 3.03 -17.20 -14.19
CA PRO A 127 4.06 -17.69 -13.28
C PRO A 127 5.46 -17.30 -13.77
N GLY A 128 6.28 -16.77 -12.86
CA GLY A 128 7.65 -16.34 -13.17
C GLY A 128 7.78 -14.95 -13.80
N SER A 129 6.68 -14.25 -14.14
CA SER A 129 6.76 -12.84 -14.56
C SER A 129 6.90 -11.90 -13.37
N GLN A 130 7.68 -10.84 -13.54
CA GLN A 130 7.74 -9.75 -12.56
C GLN A 130 6.35 -9.11 -12.38
N ASN A 131 6.02 -8.75 -11.14
CA ASN A 131 4.76 -8.14 -10.78
C ASN A 131 4.96 -7.25 -9.55
N VAL A 132 3.98 -6.38 -9.32
CA VAL A 132 3.93 -5.52 -8.15
C VAL A 132 2.77 -5.97 -7.28
N GLU A 133 3.03 -6.20 -6.00
CA GLU A 133 2.02 -6.52 -4.99
C GLU A 133 1.84 -5.35 -4.01
N TYR A 134 0.59 -4.96 -3.78
CA TYR A 134 0.24 -3.94 -2.79
C TYR A 134 -1.18 -4.17 -2.26
N LYS A 135 -1.35 -4.19 -0.93
CA LYS A 135 -2.65 -4.44 -0.26
C LYS A 135 -3.39 -5.68 -0.80
N HIS A 136 -2.69 -6.81 -0.93
CA HIS A 136 -3.22 -8.10 -1.44
C HIS A 136 -3.77 -8.06 -2.87
N LYS A 137 -3.49 -7.00 -3.62
CA LYS A 137 -3.77 -6.89 -5.05
C LYS A 137 -2.45 -6.99 -5.80
N VAL A 138 -2.51 -7.48 -7.02
CA VAL A 138 -1.34 -7.64 -7.88
C VAL A 138 -1.53 -6.87 -9.19
N TRP A 139 -0.44 -6.38 -9.74
CA TRP A 139 -0.40 -5.70 -11.03
C TRP A 139 0.77 -6.21 -11.86
N HIS A 140 0.64 -6.20 -13.19
CA HIS A 140 1.82 -6.21 -14.06
C HIS A 140 2.65 -4.95 -13.79
N GLU A 141 3.97 -5.01 -13.94
CA GLU A 141 4.84 -3.84 -13.74
C GLU A 141 4.42 -2.66 -14.63
N GLU A 142 3.97 -2.95 -15.86
CA GLU A 142 3.50 -1.95 -16.84
C GLU A 142 2.12 -1.40 -16.50
N CYS A 143 1.33 -2.12 -15.70
CA CYS A 143 0.00 -1.69 -15.26
C CYS A 143 0.05 -0.93 -13.93
N PHE A 144 1.15 -1.01 -13.18
CA PHE A 144 1.35 -0.25 -11.95
C PHE A 144 1.95 1.12 -12.26
N ILE A 145 1.07 2.03 -12.69
CA ILE A 145 1.44 3.34 -13.24
C ILE A 145 1.21 4.48 -12.26
N CYS A 146 2.04 5.52 -12.38
CA CYS A 146 1.82 6.78 -11.70
C CYS A 146 0.55 7.45 -12.24
N PHE A 147 -0.32 7.90 -11.33
CA PHE A 147 -1.57 8.57 -11.67
C PHE A 147 -1.33 9.88 -12.40
N GLU A 148 -0.23 10.58 -12.12
CA GLU A 148 0.07 11.88 -12.72
C GLU A 148 0.72 11.74 -14.10
N CYS A 149 1.92 11.13 -14.18
CA CYS A 149 2.66 11.05 -15.45
C CYS A 149 2.30 9.85 -16.33
N LYS A 150 1.44 8.94 -15.84
CA LYS A 150 1.02 7.70 -16.50
C LYS A 150 2.15 6.72 -16.85
N GLN A 151 3.36 6.96 -16.34
CA GLN A 151 4.50 6.05 -16.53
C GLN A 151 4.48 4.89 -15.52
N PRO A 152 4.93 3.69 -15.90
CA PRO A 152 5.13 2.57 -14.98
C PRO A 152 6.12 2.91 -13.86
N ILE A 153 5.73 2.67 -12.62
CA ILE A 153 6.58 2.89 -11.44
C ILE A 153 7.56 1.71 -11.26
N ARG A 154 7.11 0.48 -11.56
CA ARG A 154 7.88 -0.76 -11.42
C ARG A 154 8.40 -0.95 -9.98
N SER A 155 9.71 -1.16 -9.82
CA SER A 155 10.41 -1.31 -8.55
C SER A 155 10.83 0.01 -7.88
N GLN A 156 10.48 1.16 -8.45
CA GLN A 156 10.76 2.45 -7.83
C GLN A 156 9.88 2.69 -6.60
N SER A 157 10.34 3.53 -5.68
CA SER A 157 9.52 3.97 -4.55
C SER A 157 8.25 4.70 -5.03
N PHE A 158 7.14 4.47 -4.33
CA PHE A 158 5.85 5.08 -4.64
C PHE A 158 5.14 5.56 -3.39
N LEU A 159 4.24 6.53 -3.57
CA LEU A 159 3.41 7.09 -2.51
C LEU A 159 1.93 6.96 -2.86
N PRO A 160 1.16 6.17 -2.08
CA PRO A 160 -0.28 6.02 -2.29
C PRO A 160 -1.07 7.20 -1.69
N LYS A 161 -2.09 7.67 -2.41
CA LYS A 161 -3.08 8.67 -1.96
C LYS A 161 -4.47 8.15 -2.28
N GLY A 162 -5.13 7.55 -1.29
CA GLY A 162 -6.38 6.82 -1.50
C GLY A 162 -6.13 5.59 -2.37
N ASP A 163 -6.76 5.56 -3.55
CA ASP A 163 -6.60 4.50 -4.58
C ASP A 163 -5.62 4.87 -5.70
N GLU A 164 -5.02 6.06 -5.64
CA GLU A 164 -4.07 6.54 -6.64
C GLU A 164 -2.62 6.32 -6.19
N PHE A 165 -1.75 5.97 -7.14
CA PHE A 165 -0.31 5.77 -6.91
C PHE A 165 0.49 6.87 -7.58
N TYR A 166 1.45 7.45 -6.88
CA TYR A 166 2.33 8.48 -7.43
C TYR A 166 3.79 8.01 -7.37
N CYS A 167 4.56 8.21 -8.43
CA CYS A 167 6.03 8.12 -8.34
C CYS A 167 6.55 9.28 -7.47
N SER A 168 7.72 9.11 -6.84
CA SER A 168 8.28 10.10 -5.92
C SER A 168 8.33 11.50 -6.51
N ALA A 169 8.82 11.64 -7.76
CA ALA A 169 8.93 12.94 -8.43
C ALA A 169 7.57 13.63 -8.64
N CYS A 170 6.54 12.90 -9.08
CA CYS A 170 5.20 13.46 -9.24
C CYS A 170 4.54 13.76 -7.90
N HIS A 171 4.75 12.91 -6.89
CA HIS A 171 4.22 13.15 -5.56
C HIS A 171 4.84 14.41 -4.94
N GLU A 172 6.17 14.53 -4.98
CA GLU A 172 6.88 15.73 -4.51
C GLU A 172 6.40 16.97 -5.24
N LYS A 173 6.33 16.95 -6.58
CA LYS A 173 5.86 18.11 -7.34
C LYS A 173 4.42 18.53 -7.00
N LYS A 174 3.52 17.56 -6.80
CA LYS A 174 2.08 17.83 -6.59
C LYS A 174 1.73 18.17 -5.14
N PHE A 175 2.47 17.60 -4.19
CA PHE A 175 2.16 17.71 -2.76
C PHE A 175 3.27 18.37 -1.94
N ALA A 176 4.31 18.91 -2.59
CA ALA A 176 5.31 19.72 -1.90
C ALA A 176 4.64 20.91 -1.21
N LYS A 177 5.07 21.14 0.02
CA LYS A 177 4.68 22.34 0.75
C LYS A 177 5.54 23.52 0.29
N ASN A 178 4.95 24.71 0.21
CA ASN A 178 5.65 25.92 -0.19
C ASN A 178 6.39 26.56 0.98
N CYS A 179 7.64 26.95 0.77
CA CYS A 179 8.45 27.64 1.76
C CYS A 179 7.80 28.96 2.18
N ALA A 180 7.74 29.21 3.49
CA ALA A 180 7.12 30.42 4.01
C ALA A 180 7.85 31.72 3.59
N ARG A 181 9.16 31.66 3.30
CA ARG A 181 9.96 32.81 2.82
C ARG A 181 9.80 33.05 1.33
N CYS A 182 10.33 32.13 0.50
CA CYS A 182 10.43 32.33 -0.95
C CYS A 182 9.17 31.89 -1.71
N LYS A 183 8.21 31.25 -1.04
CA LYS A 183 6.97 30.70 -1.63
C LYS A 183 7.18 29.56 -2.64
N GLU A 184 8.42 29.13 -2.88
CA GLU A 184 8.72 28.00 -3.76
C GLU A 184 8.48 26.64 -3.08
N PRO A 185 8.12 25.58 -3.84
CA PRO A 185 7.96 24.24 -3.31
C PRO A 185 9.22 23.68 -2.65
N ILE A 186 9.06 23.01 -1.52
CA ILE A 186 10.13 22.28 -0.83
C ILE A 186 10.11 20.83 -1.31
N THR A 187 11.01 20.50 -2.22
CA THR A 187 11.13 19.16 -2.84
C THR A 187 12.05 18.23 -2.04
N SER A 188 13.00 18.75 -1.27
CA SER A 188 13.84 17.96 -0.37
C SER A 188 14.35 18.78 0.82
N GLY A 189 14.67 18.12 1.94
CA GLY A 189 15.47 18.72 3.02
C GLY A 189 14.85 19.94 3.73
N GLY A 190 13.52 20.00 3.85
CA GLY A 190 12.81 21.09 4.52
C GLY A 190 12.84 21.02 6.03
N ILE A 191 12.67 22.17 6.67
CA ILE A 191 12.47 22.29 8.12
C ILE A 191 11.07 22.85 8.42
N ASN A 192 10.54 22.54 9.60
CA ASN A 192 9.32 23.16 10.11
C ASN A 192 9.63 24.07 11.29
N TYR A 193 9.14 25.31 11.24
CA TYR A 193 9.19 26.25 12.34
C TYR A 193 7.82 26.90 12.50
N GLN A 194 7.25 26.81 13.71
CA GLN A 194 5.88 27.27 14.01
C GLN A 194 4.85 26.74 13.00
N ASP A 195 4.89 25.44 12.73
CA ASP A 195 4.04 24.72 11.76
C ASP A 195 4.12 25.22 10.31
N LYS A 196 5.02 26.16 10.01
CA LYS A 196 5.30 26.63 8.66
C LYS A 196 6.53 25.90 8.11
N PRO A 197 6.48 25.45 6.85
CA PRO A 197 7.61 24.78 6.22
C PRO A 197 8.55 25.81 5.58
N TRP A 198 9.85 25.55 5.67
CA TRP A 198 10.92 26.40 5.13
C TRP A 198 11.98 25.55 4.44
N HIS A 199 12.60 26.08 3.39
CA HIS A 199 13.89 25.55 2.94
C HIS A 199 14.95 25.80 4.03
N SER A 200 15.89 24.87 4.17
CA SER A 200 17.01 25.01 5.11
C SER A 200 17.83 26.29 4.83
N GLU A 201 17.95 26.66 3.56
CA GLU A 201 18.66 27.86 3.07
C GLU A 201 17.83 29.15 3.25
N CYS A 202 16.51 29.03 3.36
CA CYS A 202 15.64 30.18 3.59
C CYS A 202 15.57 30.55 5.07
N PHE A 203 15.75 29.58 5.97
CA PHE A 203 15.71 29.78 7.43
C PHE A 203 17.10 30.07 8.01
N VAL A 204 17.62 31.23 7.62
CA VAL A 204 18.97 31.69 7.93
C VAL A 204 18.95 33.08 8.57
N CYS A 205 20.01 33.43 9.29
CA CYS A 205 20.21 34.77 9.82
C CYS A 205 20.21 35.80 8.69
N ASN A 206 19.44 36.88 8.81
CA ASN A 206 19.35 37.89 7.76
C ASN A 206 20.69 38.58 7.49
N THR A 207 21.51 38.77 8.53
CA THR A 207 22.81 39.44 8.42
C THR A 207 23.93 38.51 7.93
N CYS A 208 24.17 37.39 8.63
CA CYS A 208 25.33 36.53 8.34
C CYS A 208 25.00 35.29 7.49
N LYS A 209 23.73 35.08 7.14
CA LYS A 209 23.21 33.95 6.36
C LYS A 209 23.52 32.55 6.94
N LYS A 210 23.98 32.46 8.19
CA LYS A 210 24.15 31.15 8.88
C LYS A 210 22.78 30.48 9.12
N PRO A 211 22.67 29.16 8.98
CA PRO A 211 21.47 28.40 9.31
C PRO A 211 21.04 28.62 10.75
N LEU A 212 19.73 28.79 10.97
CA LEU A 212 19.15 28.99 12.31
C LEU A 212 18.51 27.72 12.87
N ALA A 213 18.36 26.67 12.06
CA ALA A 213 17.86 25.37 12.51
C ALA A 213 18.76 24.80 13.61
N GLY A 214 18.18 24.51 14.77
CA GLY A 214 18.90 24.02 15.95
C GLY A 214 19.76 25.06 16.69
N ALA A 215 19.85 26.29 16.20
CA ALA A 215 20.58 27.38 16.84
C ALA A 215 19.65 28.29 17.66
N ARG A 216 20.24 29.09 18.56
CA ARG A 216 19.51 30.19 19.22
C ARG A 216 19.41 31.38 18.28
N PHE A 217 18.20 31.92 18.12
CA PHE A 217 17.94 33.07 17.28
C PHE A 217 16.78 33.89 17.85
N THR A 218 16.53 35.06 17.26
CA THR A 218 15.37 35.89 17.55
C THR A 218 14.76 36.40 16.26
N ALA A 219 13.43 36.55 16.24
CA ALA A 219 12.73 37.28 15.19
C ALA A 219 12.74 38.77 15.53
N HIS A 220 12.87 39.62 14.52
CA HIS A 220 12.65 41.05 14.60
C HIS A 220 11.97 41.49 13.32
N GLU A 221 10.78 42.07 13.44
CA GLU A 221 9.88 42.31 12.31
C GLU A 221 9.63 41.00 11.55
N ASP A 222 9.91 40.97 10.23
CA ASP A 222 9.71 39.80 9.36
C ASP A 222 10.98 38.97 9.13
N ASP A 223 12.10 39.35 9.76
CA ASP A 223 13.40 38.70 9.59
C ASP A 223 13.91 38.00 10.85
N PHE A 224 14.78 37.01 10.65
CA PHE A 224 15.39 36.23 11.72
C PHE A 224 16.87 36.54 11.85
N TYR A 225 17.36 36.65 13.09
CA TYR A 225 18.74 36.99 13.39
C TYR A 225 19.33 36.00 14.39
N CYS A 226 20.56 35.53 14.15
CA CYS A 226 21.29 34.83 15.21
C CYS A 226 21.58 35.79 16.37
N VAL A 227 21.81 35.25 17.57
CA VAL A 227 22.01 36.05 18.79
C VAL A 227 23.11 37.11 18.63
N ASP A 228 24.21 36.78 17.96
CA ASP A 228 25.36 37.69 17.80
C ASP A 228 25.08 38.83 16.81
N CYS A 229 24.45 38.51 15.67
CA CYS A 229 24.05 39.53 14.70
C CYS A 229 22.95 40.43 15.28
N TYR A 230 21.98 39.86 16.00
CA TYR A 230 20.95 40.66 16.65
C TYR A 230 21.56 41.67 17.62
N LYS A 231 22.47 41.23 18.49
CA LYS A 231 23.17 42.09 19.45
C LYS A 231 23.95 43.22 18.79
N THR A 232 24.59 42.95 17.65
CA THR A 232 25.53 43.90 17.03
C THR A 232 24.86 44.86 16.06
N SER A 233 23.83 44.41 15.33
CA SER A 233 23.26 45.18 14.21
C SER A 233 21.78 45.55 14.36
N VAL A 234 21.05 45.02 15.34
CA VAL A 234 19.59 45.22 15.46
C VAL A 234 19.18 45.74 16.84
N ALA A 235 19.72 45.17 17.91
CA ALA A 235 19.36 45.51 19.28
C ALA A 235 19.70 46.97 19.60
N LYS A 236 18.74 47.69 20.20
CA LYS A 236 18.99 49.02 20.77
C LYS A 236 20.08 48.94 21.84
N LYS A 237 20.94 49.95 21.90
CA LYS A 237 21.99 50.04 22.93
C LYS A 237 21.46 50.78 24.15
N CYS A 238 21.85 50.30 25.33
CA CYS A 238 21.52 50.96 26.58
C CYS A 238 22.25 52.30 26.68
N SER A 239 21.53 53.40 26.86
CA SER A 239 22.13 54.72 27.00
C SER A 239 23.03 54.86 28.24
N GLY A 240 22.86 53.98 29.24
CA GLY A 240 23.68 53.97 30.45
C GLY A 240 24.99 53.18 30.34
N CYS A 241 24.97 51.96 29.77
CA CYS A 241 26.15 51.09 29.70
C CYS A 241 26.66 50.79 28.27
N GLN A 242 25.97 51.29 27.25
CA GLN A 242 26.22 51.09 25.82
C GLN A 242 26.14 49.63 25.33
N ASN A 243 25.84 48.68 26.22
CA ASN A 243 25.61 47.29 25.85
C ASN A 243 24.25 47.10 25.18
N PRO A 244 24.12 46.15 24.24
CA PRO A 244 22.85 45.81 23.60
C PRO A 244 21.78 45.40 24.62
N ILE A 245 20.57 45.91 24.42
CA ILE A 245 19.38 45.50 25.16
C ILE A 245 18.76 44.32 24.43
N THR A 246 19.08 43.12 24.89
CA THR A 246 18.51 41.89 24.35
C THR A 246 17.41 41.38 25.26
N GLY A 247 16.23 41.06 24.72
CA GLY A 247 15.09 40.47 25.45
C GLY A 247 15.33 39.07 26.04
N PHE A 248 16.59 38.66 26.18
CA PHE A 248 17.06 37.41 26.75
C PHE A 248 18.30 37.69 27.61
N GLY A 249 18.31 37.22 28.87
CA GLY A 249 19.42 37.38 29.83
C GLY A 249 19.13 38.33 30.99
N ARG A 250 20.17 38.85 31.66
CA ARG A 250 20.04 39.88 32.70
C ARG A 250 19.69 41.21 32.03
N GLY A 251 18.44 41.67 32.15
CA GLY A 251 17.99 42.93 31.52
C GLY A 251 16.77 42.80 30.60
N THR A 252 15.88 41.83 30.87
CA THR A 252 14.59 41.71 30.17
C THR A 252 13.70 42.95 30.35
N ASN A 253 13.88 43.65 31.47
CA ASN A 253 13.15 44.85 31.79
C ASN A 253 13.91 46.08 31.28
N VAL A 254 13.17 46.94 30.59
CA VAL A 254 13.70 48.11 29.88
C VAL A 254 12.96 49.35 30.32
N VAL A 255 13.69 50.45 30.46
CA VAL A 255 13.11 51.78 30.69
C VAL A 255 13.29 52.57 29.40
N ASN A 256 12.19 53.06 28.84
CA ASN A 256 12.19 53.91 27.65
C ASN A 256 11.78 55.32 28.07
N TYR A 257 12.55 56.33 27.66
CA TYR A 257 12.19 57.73 27.82
C TYR A 257 12.74 58.54 26.64
N GLU A 258 11.86 59.26 25.94
CA GLU A 258 12.17 59.92 24.67
C GLU A 258 12.86 58.94 23.71
N ASP A 259 13.99 59.31 23.11
CA ASP A 259 14.77 58.48 22.19
C ASP A 259 15.79 57.56 22.88
N HIS A 260 15.80 57.55 24.21
CA HIS A 260 16.77 56.80 25.00
C HIS A 260 16.14 55.53 25.60
N THR A 261 16.94 54.48 25.66
CA THR A 261 16.54 53.21 26.26
C THR A 261 17.62 52.73 27.20
N TRP A 262 17.22 52.28 28.39
CA TRP A 262 18.13 51.71 29.38
C TRP A 262 17.67 50.32 29.79
N HIS A 263 18.61 49.47 30.22
CA HIS A 263 18.26 48.37 31.11
C HIS A 263 17.70 48.95 32.42
N GLU A 264 16.70 48.32 33.03
CA GLU A 264 16.15 48.77 34.31
C GLU A 264 17.24 48.98 35.38
N TYR A 265 18.19 48.05 35.48
CA TYR A 265 19.31 48.13 36.43
C TYR A 265 20.37 49.18 36.05
N CYS A 266 20.37 49.69 34.81
CA CYS A 266 21.23 50.80 34.37
C CYS A 266 20.57 52.16 34.57
N PHE A 267 19.28 52.20 34.91
CA PHE A 267 18.51 53.43 35.07
C PHE A 267 18.71 54.01 36.49
N ASN A 268 19.93 54.47 36.77
CA ASN A 268 20.36 54.97 38.08
C ASN A 268 20.85 56.42 37.99
N CYS A 269 20.67 57.17 39.07
CA CYS A 269 21.20 58.53 39.21
C CYS A 269 22.72 58.54 39.01
N LYS A 270 23.23 59.36 38.10
CA LYS A 270 24.67 59.48 37.79
C LYS A 270 25.53 59.82 39.01
N LYS A 271 24.98 60.56 39.97
CA LYS A 271 25.71 61.09 41.13
C LYS A 271 25.68 60.18 42.37
N CYS A 272 24.54 59.55 42.67
CA CYS A 272 24.37 58.75 43.89
C CYS A 272 24.07 57.27 43.64
N SER A 273 24.01 56.84 42.37
CA SER A 273 23.71 55.46 41.96
C SER A 273 22.35 54.92 42.42
N LEU A 274 21.47 55.77 42.96
CA LEU A 274 20.11 55.41 43.33
C LEU A 274 19.36 54.95 42.07
N SER A 275 18.75 53.76 42.11
CA SER A 275 17.86 53.32 41.05
C SER A 275 16.65 54.26 40.94
N LEU A 276 16.49 54.78 39.73
CA LEU A 276 15.43 55.70 39.31
C LEU A 276 14.31 54.96 38.59
N ALA A 277 14.39 53.63 38.48
CA ALA A 277 13.30 52.83 37.94
C ALA A 277 12.04 53.12 38.74
N HIS A 278 10.96 53.52 38.05
CA HIS A 278 9.69 53.92 38.64
C HIS A 278 9.74 55.12 39.60
N LYS A 279 10.78 55.97 39.54
CA LYS A 279 10.90 57.21 40.33
C LYS A 279 11.00 58.44 39.44
N ARG A 280 10.75 59.62 40.03
CA ARG A 280 11.00 60.90 39.36
C ARG A 280 12.50 61.08 39.12
N PHE A 281 12.83 61.65 37.97
CA PHE A 281 14.20 61.96 37.58
C PHE A 281 14.25 63.25 36.75
N VAL A 282 15.46 63.78 36.56
CA VAL A 282 15.77 64.90 35.69
C VAL A 282 16.85 64.47 34.71
N LEU A 283 16.62 64.69 33.42
CA LEU A 283 17.60 64.49 32.36
C LEU A 283 18.37 65.81 32.14
N HIS A 284 19.69 65.79 32.24
CA HIS A 284 20.56 66.96 32.03
C HIS A 284 21.85 66.50 31.36
N GLU A 285 22.22 67.10 30.22
CA GLU A 285 23.45 66.80 29.46
C GLU A 285 23.69 65.28 29.31
N GLU A 286 22.70 64.57 28.77
CA GLU A 286 22.70 63.12 28.52
C GLU A 286 22.75 62.21 29.77
N ASN A 287 22.76 62.79 30.98
CA ASN A 287 22.80 62.04 32.23
C ASN A 287 21.46 62.17 32.99
N ILE A 288 21.08 61.10 33.69
CA ILE A 288 19.88 61.07 34.53
C ILE A 288 20.24 61.28 36.00
N TYR A 289 19.46 62.11 36.68
CA TYR A 289 19.68 62.48 38.08
C TYR A 289 18.40 62.31 38.90
N CYS A 290 18.55 61.92 40.18
CA CYS A 290 17.44 62.04 41.12
C CYS A 290 17.14 63.53 41.40
N PRO A 291 15.92 63.89 41.84
CA PRO A 291 15.55 65.27 42.10
C PRO A 291 16.50 65.99 43.07
N ASP A 292 17.03 65.29 44.08
CA ASP A 292 17.94 65.89 45.07
C ASP A 292 19.35 66.13 44.53
N CYS A 293 19.81 65.31 43.60
CA CYS A 293 21.09 65.52 42.92
C CYS A 293 20.97 66.60 41.85
N ALA A 294 19.82 66.68 41.18
CA ALA A 294 19.55 67.67 40.14
C ALA A 294 19.50 69.11 40.67
N LYS A 295 19.02 69.32 41.90
CA LYS A 295 19.06 70.63 42.58
C LYS A 295 20.47 71.19 42.80
N LYS A 296 21.50 70.36 42.63
CA LYS A 296 22.92 70.68 42.85
C LYS A 296 23.73 70.63 41.56
N LEU A 297 23.05 70.66 40.41
CA LEU A 297 23.64 70.82 39.09
C LEU A 297 23.66 72.30 38.72
#